data_AF-A0A520R1B2-F1
#
_entry.id   AF-A0A520R1B2-F1
#
_cell.length_a   1.000
_cell.length_b   1.000
_cell.length_c   1.000
_cell.angle_alpha   90.00
_cell.angle_beta   90.00
_cell.angle_gamma   90.00
#
_symmetry.space_group_name_H-M   'P 1'
#
loop_
_entity.id
_entity.type
_entity.pdbx_description
1 polymer ?
#
loop_
_entity_poly.entity_id
_entity_poly.type
_entity_poly.pdbx_seq_one_letter_code
_entity_poly.pdbx_strand_id
1 'polypeptide(L)'
;MAAFRFLAWLLVALGIAFLGADAVSSVEMAEPVIRTMAEILSLFGVNAVDGLQSAPKGVANALATLLNLPFWAVLGVLGIVFTLIFRPID
;
A
#
# COMPACT_ATOMS: atom_id res chain seq x y z
N MET A 1 8.35 7.63 -20.58
CA MET A 1 8.19 6.28 -19.99
C MET A 1 9.16 5.97 -18.84
N ALA A 2 10.40 6.48 -18.84
CA ALA A 2 11.38 6.18 -17.79
C ALA A 2 10.91 6.53 -16.36
N ALA A 3 10.24 7.68 -16.16
CA ALA A 3 9.73 8.08 -14.85
C ALA A 3 8.67 7.11 -14.27
N PHE A 4 7.71 6.67 -15.07
CA PHE A 4 6.69 5.70 -14.63
C PHE A 4 7.29 4.33 -14.33
N ARG A 5 8.32 3.92 -15.07
CA ARG A 5 9.11 2.73 -14.74
C ARG A 5 9.81 2.89 -13.40
N PHE A 6 10.53 3.98 -13.20
CA PHE A 6 11.17 4.25 -11.91
C PHE A 6 10.16 4.22 -10.74
N LEU A 7 8.99 4.86 -10.92
CA LEU A 7 7.91 4.82 -9.94
C LEU A 7 7.41 3.40 -9.66
N ALA A 8 7.23 2.57 -10.70
CA ALA A 8 6.81 1.18 -10.54
C ALA A 8 7.78 0.39 -9.65
N TRP A 9 9.08 0.52 -9.93
CA TRP A 9 10.13 -0.16 -9.15
C TRP A 9 10.22 0.39 -7.73
N LEU A 10 10.03 1.70 -7.54
CA LEU A 10 9.96 2.31 -6.22
C LEU A 10 8.80 1.74 -5.40
N LEU A 11 7.61 1.61 -6.00
CA LEU A 11 6.43 1.03 -5.34
C LEU A 11 6.66 -0.44 -4.94
N VAL A 12 7.27 -1.23 -5.82
CA VAL A 12 7.66 -2.62 -5.49
C VAL A 12 8.66 -2.66 -4.35
N ALA A 13 9.71 -1.83 -4.40
CA ALA A 13 10.72 -1.76 -3.35
C ALA A 13 10.11 -1.37 -1.99
N LEU A 14 9.20 -0.40 -1.97
CA LEU A 14 8.46 -0.02 -0.77
C LEU A 14 7.56 -1.16 -0.28
N GLY A 15 6.84 -1.83 -1.17
CA GLY A 15 6.03 -3.01 -0.82
C GLY A 15 6.86 -4.10 -0.12
N ILE A 16 8.03 -4.41 -0.67
CA ILE A 16 8.96 -5.39 -0.07
C ILE A 16 9.48 -4.89 1.30
N ALA A 17 9.84 -3.61 1.41
CA ALA A 17 10.32 -3.04 2.66
C ALA A 17 9.28 -3.12 3.79
N PHE A 18 8.01 -2.79 3.50
CA PHE A 18 6.93 -2.89 4.47
C PHE A 18 6.60 -4.34 4.83
N LEU A 19 6.63 -5.25 3.85
CA LEU A 19 6.46 -6.68 4.12
C LEU A 19 7.58 -7.20 5.05
N GLY A 20 8.82 -6.79 4.81
CA GLY A 20 9.96 -7.10 5.67
C GLY A 20 9.80 -6.52 7.08
N ALA A 21 9.31 -5.29 7.19
CA ALA A 21 9.04 -4.66 8.48
C ALA A 21 7.95 -5.42 9.26
N ASP A 22 6.88 -5.88 8.60
CA ASP A 22 5.82 -6.70 9.23
C ASP A 22 6.37 -8.05 9.68
N ALA A 23 7.23 -8.69 8.86
CA ALA A 23 7.88 -9.95 9.22
C ALA A 23 8.80 -9.81 10.44
N VAL A 24 9.63 -8.76 10.49
CA VAL A 24 10.51 -8.48 11.63
C VAL A 24 9.67 -8.23 12.89
N SER A 25 8.66 -7.37 12.81
CA SER A 25 7.77 -7.08 13.93
C SER A 25 7.01 -8.32 14.42
N SER A 26 6.64 -9.22 13.51
CA SER A 26 6.00 -10.49 13.88
C SER A 26 6.92 -11.41 14.69
N VAL A 27 8.22 -11.42 14.36
CA VAL A 27 9.22 -12.18 15.11
C VAL A 27 9.47 -11.56 16.48
N GLU A 28 9.54 -10.23 16.56
CA GLU A 28 9.75 -9.50 17.81
C GLU A 28 8.60 -9.68 18.80
N MET A 29 7.36 -9.71 18.33
CA MET A 29 6.16 -9.87 19.17
C MET A 29 5.76 -11.34 19.39
N ALA A 30 6.43 -12.28 18.72
CA ALA A 30 6.06 -13.70 18.69
C ALA A 30 4.60 -13.97 18.25
N GLU A 31 4.00 -13.04 17.51
CA GLU A 31 2.65 -13.14 16.95
C GLU A 31 2.60 -12.50 15.55
N PRO A 32 1.68 -12.90 14.65
CA PRO A 32 1.57 -12.31 13.33
C PRO A 32 1.15 -10.84 13.40
N VAL A 33 2.01 -9.95 12.91
CA VAL A 33 1.78 -8.51 12.82
C VAL A 33 1.60 -8.13 11.36
N ILE A 34 0.43 -7.60 11.03
CA ILE A 34 0.09 -7.13 9.68
C ILE A 34 -0.46 -5.72 9.82
N ARG A 35 0.27 -4.73 9.29
CA ARG A 35 -0.17 -3.33 9.36
C ARG A 35 -0.98 -2.96 8.13
N THR A 36 -2.18 -2.46 8.38
CA THR A 36 -3.12 -1.98 7.38
C THR A 36 -2.71 -0.60 6.85
N MET A 37 -3.23 -0.23 5.68
CA MET A 37 -3.00 1.11 5.14
C MET A 37 -3.52 2.21 6.08
N ALA A 38 -4.65 2.00 6.76
CA ALA A 38 -5.17 2.94 7.76
C ALA A 38 -4.18 3.19 8.91
N GLU A 39 -3.63 2.11 9.48
CA GLU A 39 -2.66 2.20 10.57
C GLU A 39 -1.40 2.95 10.12
N ILE A 40 -0.85 2.64 8.95
CA ILE A 40 0.34 3.33 8.43
C ILE A 40 0.05 4.80 8.15
N LEU A 41 -1.08 5.14 7.52
CA LEU A 41 -1.46 6.53 7.26
C LEU A 41 -1.64 7.34 8.54
N SER A 42 -2.14 6.71 9.61
CA SER A 42 -2.27 7.35 10.92
C SER A 42 -0.91 7.78 11.49
N LEU A 43 0.18 7.04 11.20
CA LEU A 43 1.55 7.41 11.60
C LEU A 43 2.03 8.70 10.93
N PHE A 44 1.50 9.02 9.75
CA PHE A 44 1.77 10.26 9.03
C PHE A 44 0.81 11.41 9.39
N GLY A 45 -0.05 11.21 10.40
CA GLY A 45 -1.06 12.19 10.80
C GLY A 45 -2.23 12.30 9.84
N VAL A 46 -2.40 11.34 8.92
CA VAL A 46 -3.52 11.31 7.97
C VAL A 46 -4.69 10.55 8.59
N ASN A 47 -5.75 11.27 8.98
CA ASN A 47 -6.98 10.64 9.47
C ASN A 47 -7.82 10.14 8.29
N ALA A 48 -7.65 8.87 7.95
CA ALA A 48 -8.35 8.26 6.82
C ALA A 48 -9.88 8.19 6.99
N VAL A 49 -10.39 8.31 8.22
CA VAL A 49 -11.83 8.31 8.54
C VAL A 49 -12.52 9.58 8.01
N ASP A 50 -11.86 10.73 8.07
CA ASP A 50 -12.42 12.01 7.60
C ASP A 50 -12.58 12.01 6.08
N GLY A 51 -11.62 11.40 5.38
CA GLY A 51 -11.70 11.19 3.92
C GLY A 51 -12.84 10.26 3.51
N LEU A 52 -13.21 9.30 4.38
CA LEU A 52 -14.29 8.34 4.13
C LEU A 52 -15.68 9.00 4.23
N GLN A 53 -15.87 9.86 5.24
CA GLN A 53 -17.14 10.55 5.50
C GLN A 53 -17.47 11.60 4.43
N SER A 54 -16.43 12.13 3.79
CA SER A 54 -16.52 13.16 2.75
C SER A 54 -16.78 12.59 1.34
N ALA A 55 -16.68 11.27 1.16
CA ALA A 55 -16.72 10.63 -0.14
C ALA A 55 -18.14 10.18 -0.55
N PRO A 56 -18.50 10.25 -1.86
CA PRO A 56 -19.71 9.63 -2.37
C PRO A 56 -19.78 8.14 -2.01
N LYS A 57 -20.97 7.61 -1.67
CA LYS A 57 -21.15 6.24 -1.12
C LYS A 57 -20.39 5.13 -1.86
N GLY A 58 -20.35 5.16 -3.19
CA GLY A 58 -19.59 4.18 -3.99
C GLY A 58 -18.07 4.27 -3.80
N VAL A 59 -17.54 5.49 -3.70
CA VAL A 59 -16.12 5.77 -3.46
C VAL A 59 -15.75 5.46 -2.01
N ALA A 60 -16.63 5.75 -1.05
CA ALA A 60 -16.43 5.45 0.36
C ALA A 60 -16.20 3.95 0.61
N ASN A 61 -16.99 3.08 -0.03
CA ASN A 61 -16.83 1.62 0.09
C ASN A 61 -15.48 1.12 -0.48
N ALA A 62 -15.07 1.67 -1.62
CA ALA A 62 -13.78 1.31 -2.24
C ALA A 62 -12.61 1.78 -1.37
N LEU A 63 -12.65 3.01 -0.85
CA LEU A 63 -11.65 3.54 0.08
C LEU A 63 -11.62 2.73 1.38
N ALA A 64 -12.77 2.36 1.93
CA ALA A 64 -12.85 1.56 3.14
C ALA A 64 -12.21 0.18 2.94
N THR A 65 -12.41 -0.41 1.77
CA THR A 65 -11.76 -1.67 1.40
C THR A 65 -10.25 -1.50 1.35
N LEU A 66 -9.75 -0.49 0.63
CA LEU A 66 -8.31 -0.25 0.50
C LEU A 66 -7.64 0.03 1.84
N LEU A 67 -8.28 0.80 2.72
CA LEU A 67 -7.74 1.16 4.03
C LEU A 67 -7.55 -0.04 4.97
N ASN A 68 -8.36 -1.09 4.79
CA ASN A 68 -8.27 -2.32 5.56
C ASN A 68 -7.31 -3.36 4.96
N LEU A 69 -6.74 -3.11 3.76
CA LEU A 69 -5.76 -4.02 3.18
C LEU A 69 -4.37 -3.82 3.82
N PRO A 70 -3.54 -4.87 3.87
CA PRO A 70 -2.15 -4.75 4.27
C PRO A 70 -1.42 -3.72 3.39
N PHE A 71 -0.68 -2.80 4.00
CA PHE A 71 -0.10 -1.68 3.26
C PHE A 71 0.92 -2.13 2.21
N TRP A 72 1.73 -3.13 2.54
CA TRP A 72 2.68 -3.74 1.62
C TRP A 72 2.00 -4.34 0.39
N ALA A 73 0.80 -4.91 0.55
CA ALA A 73 0.06 -5.52 -0.54
C ALA A 73 -0.46 -4.45 -1.50
N VAL A 74 -0.99 -3.34 -0.96
CA VAL A 74 -1.44 -2.20 -1.77
C VAL A 74 -0.29 -1.66 -2.62
N LEU A 75 0.86 -1.35 -2.01
CA LEU A 75 2.01 -0.81 -2.74
C LEU A 75 2.62 -1.82 -3.71
N GLY A 76 2.83 -3.06 -3.26
CA GLY A 76 3.46 -4.12 -4.05
C GLY A 76 2.64 -4.48 -5.28
N VAL A 77 1.33 -4.70 -5.12
CA VAL A 77 0.44 -5.03 -6.25
C VAL A 77 0.37 -3.86 -7.24
N LEU A 78 0.22 -2.62 -6.76
CA LEU A 78 0.23 -1.44 -7.64
C LEU A 78 1.55 -1.32 -8.41
N GLY A 79 2.68 -1.53 -7.74
CA GLY A 79 4.00 -1.53 -8.37
C GLY A 79 4.15 -2.60 -9.45
N ILE A 80 3.70 -3.84 -9.18
CA ILE A 80 3.71 -4.94 -10.14
C ILE A 80 2.83 -4.60 -11.36
N VAL A 81 1.61 -4.13 -11.14
CA VAL A 81 0.70 -3.71 -12.21
C VAL A 81 1.34 -2.62 -13.08
N PHE A 82 1.97 -1.61 -12.46
CA PHE A 82 2.65 -0.55 -13.21
C PHE A 82 3.85 -1.09 -14.00
N THR A 83 4.56 -2.07 -13.45
CA THR A 83 5.69 -2.71 -14.13
C THR A 83 5.24 -3.44 -15.39
N LEU A 84 4.05 -4.07 -15.35
CA LEU A 84 3.45 -4.73 -16.51
C LEU A 84 2.92 -3.74 -17.55
N ILE A 85 2.26 -2.66 -17.11
CA ILE A 85 1.72 -1.63 -18.02
C ILE A 85 2.84 -0.87 -18.75
N PHE A 86 3.89 -0.49 -18.02
CA PHE A 86 5.00 0.31 -18.56
C PHE A 86 6.22 -0.53 -18.93
N ARG A 87 6.01 -1.82 -19.17
CA ARG A 87 7.00 -2.75 -19.71
C ARG A 87 7.54 -2.20 -21.05
N PRO A 88 8.86 -2.25 -21.30
CA PRO A 88 9.39 -2.00 -22.64
C PRO A 88 8.82 -3.01 -23.63
N ILE A 89 8.28 -2.50 -24.73
CA ILE A 89 7.90 -3.27 -25.90
C ILE A 89 9.04 -3.03 -26.87
N ASP A 90 9.92 -4.03 -26.99
CA ASP A 90 10.96 -4.06 -28.02
C ASP A 90 10.31 -4.30 -29.39
#